data_AF-A0A3A1X0K5-F1
#
_entry.id   AF-A0A3A1X0K5-F1
#
_cell.length_a   1.000
_cell.length_b   1.000
_cell.length_c   1.000
_cell.angle_alpha   90.00
_cell.angle_beta   90.00
_cell.angle_gamma   90.00
#
_symmetry.space_group_name_H-M   'P 1'
#
loop_
_entity.id
_entity.type
_entity.pdbx_description
1 polymer ?
#
loop_
_entity_poly.entity_id
_entity_poly.type
_entity_poly.pdbx_seq_one_letter_code
_entity_poly.pdbx_strand_id
1 'polypeptide(L)'
;MNSTNMDSENTVNQTKEQEDKLAENSSEELSQDEIDELAKQLEEFFTKYIVLENGSFVVKDDAIIADGYGDRMEDFHKAAKGFNVAIEKQHKH
;
A
#
# COMPACT_ATOMS: atom_id res chain seq x y z
N MET A 1 -42.71 26.36 -60.18
CA MET A 1 -41.61 25.46 -60.56
C MET A 1 -41.73 24.19 -59.73
N ASN A 2 -41.56 23.06 -60.39
CA ASN A 2 -41.83 21.69 -59.93
C ASN A 2 -40.90 21.20 -58.80
N SER A 3 -41.49 20.30 -57.99
CA SER A 3 -40.97 19.04 -57.39
C SER A 3 -39.50 18.87 -57.03
N THR A 4 -39.25 18.35 -55.81
CA THR A 4 -38.80 16.96 -55.53
C THR A 4 -38.72 16.77 -54.00
N ASN A 5 -39.57 15.90 -53.42
CA ASN A 5 -39.35 14.48 -53.06
C ASN A 5 -38.39 14.28 -51.87
N MET A 6 -38.87 13.74 -50.73
CA MET A 6 -38.85 12.29 -50.35
C MET A 6 -37.40 11.83 -50.12
N ASP A 7 -36.93 11.19 -49.05
CA ASP A 7 -37.49 10.28 -48.04
C ASP A 7 -36.37 10.13 -46.97
N SER A 8 -36.67 10.05 -45.68
CA SER A 8 -36.71 8.82 -44.86
C SER A 8 -35.36 8.08 -44.64
N GLU A 9 -35.23 7.54 -43.42
CA GLU A 9 -34.26 6.51 -42.94
C GLU A 9 -32.95 7.05 -42.31
N ASN A 10 -32.83 7.08 -40.98
CA ASN A 10 -32.45 5.97 -40.08
C ASN A 10 -31.05 5.38 -40.35
N THR A 11 -30.13 5.59 -39.42
CA THR A 11 -29.07 4.64 -38.96
C THR A 11 -28.18 5.40 -37.97
N VAL A 12 -28.30 5.15 -36.66
CA VAL A 12 -27.53 4.14 -35.91
C VAL A 12 -26.03 4.23 -36.20
N ASN A 13 -25.28 4.65 -35.17
CA ASN A 13 -23.84 4.45 -34.90
C ASN A 13 -23.22 5.77 -34.39
N GLN A 14 -22.58 5.86 -33.24
CA GLN A 14 -22.01 4.87 -32.36
C GLN A 14 -22.03 5.49 -30.96
N THR A 15 -22.67 4.81 -30.01
CA THR A 15 -22.15 4.82 -28.65
C THR A 15 -20.73 4.29 -28.79
N LYS A 16 -19.75 5.19 -28.88
CA LYS A 16 -18.39 4.83 -28.49
C LYS A 16 -18.54 4.49 -27.03
N GLU A 17 -18.73 3.19 -26.77
CA GLU A 17 -18.15 2.51 -25.63
C GLU A 17 -16.75 3.10 -25.52
N GLN A 18 -16.64 4.14 -24.69
CA GLN A 18 -15.40 4.45 -24.03
C GLN A 18 -15.16 3.16 -23.27
N GLU A 19 -14.41 2.26 -23.91
CA GLU A 19 -13.70 1.19 -23.25
C GLU A 19 -13.13 1.86 -22.02
N ASP A 20 -13.78 1.55 -20.91
CA ASP A 20 -13.27 1.68 -19.58
C ASP A 20 -11.97 0.89 -19.64
N LYS A 21 -10.90 1.57 -20.08
CA LYS A 21 -9.54 1.21 -19.77
C LYS A 21 -9.50 1.40 -18.28
N LEU A 22 -10.05 0.41 -17.56
CA LEU A 22 -9.51 -0.10 -16.33
C LEU A 22 -8.01 0.08 -16.51
N ALA A 23 -7.47 1.11 -15.87
CA ALA A 23 -6.07 1.13 -15.60
C ALA A 23 -5.86 -0.18 -14.87
N GLU A 24 -5.39 -1.20 -15.59
CA GLU A 24 -4.72 -2.33 -14.97
C GLU A 24 -3.76 -1.66 -14.02
N ASN A 25 -4.10 -1.75 -12.73
CA ASN A 25 -3.21 -1.33 -11.69
C ASN A 25 -2.01 -2.23 -11.91
N SER A 26 -1.02 -1.73 -12.66
CA SER A 26 0.25 -2.38 -12.86
C SER A 26 0.90 -2.36 -11.50
N SER A 27 0.47 -3.29 -10.65
CA SER A 27 1.17 -3.65 -9.45
C SER A 27 2.46 -4.23 -9.99
N GLU A 28 3.49 -3.40 -10.08
CA GLU A 28 4.84 -3.87 -10.35
C GLU A 28 5.12 -4.97 -9.33
N GLU A 29 5.21 -6.19 -9.82
CA GLU A 29 5.58 -7.33 -9.00
C GLU A 29 7.02 -7.10 -8.56
N LEU A 30 7.24 -7.13 -7.25
CA LEU A 30 8.60 -7.08 -6.71
C LEU A 30 9.38 -8.27 -7.25
N SER A 31 10.58 -7.99 -7.77
CA SER A 31 11.55 -9.02 -8.08
C SER A 31 11.96 -9.77 -6.81
N GLN A 32 12.53 -10.97 -6.97
CA GLN A 32 13.00 -11.75 -5.84
C GLN A 32 14.07 -11.00 -5.03
N ASP A 33 14.95 -10.26 -5.69
CA ASP A 33 16.00 -9.47 -5.04
C ASP A 33 15.42 -8.34 -4.18
N GLU A 34 14.33 -7.71 -4.63
CA GLU A 34 13.62 -6.67 -3.86
C GLU A 34 12.88 -7.25 -2.66
N ILE A 35 12.30 -8.46 -2.81
CA ILE A 35 11.68 -9.18 -1.70
C ILE A 35 12.72 -9.54 -0.65
N ASP A 36 13.88 -10.03 -1.06
CA ASP A 36 14.97 -10.42 -0.16
C ASP A 36 15.54 -9.20 0.59
N GLU A 37 15.66 -8.07 -0.09
CA GLU A 37 16.08 -6.81 0.53
C GLU A 37 15.04 -6.30 1.53
N LEU A 38 13.76 -6.30 1.17
CA LEU A 38 12.68 -5.94 2.08
C LEU A 38 12.65 -6.85 3.32
N ALA A 39 12.84 -8.16 3.13
CA ALA A 39 12.88 -9.11 4.23
C ALA A 39 14.01 -8.79 5.22
N LYS A 40 15.22 -8.47 4.73
CA LYS A 40 16.35 -8.04 5.57
C LYS A 40 16.05 -6.76 6.33
N GLN A 41 15.45 -5.77 5.66
CA GLN A 41 15.10 -4.50 6.28
C GLN A 41 14.07 -4.68 7.39
N LEU A 42 13.06 -5.53 7.17
CA LEU A 42 12.06 -5.87 8.18
C LEU A 42 12.69 -6.67 9.33
N GLU A 43 13.59 -7.60 9.05
CA GLU A 43 14.32 -8.34 10.07
C GLU A 43 15.14 -7.39 10.95
N GLU A 44 15.94 -6.49 10.37
CA GLU A 44 16.68 -5.49 11.15
C GLU A 44 15.72 -4.62 11.97
N PHE A 45 14.62 -4.17 11.37
CA PHE A 45 13.64 -3.33 12.05
C PHE A 45 13.07 -4.00 13.31
N PHE A 46 12.68 -5.28 13.22
CA PHE A 46 12.06 -6.01 14.32
C PHE A 46 13.06 -6.66 15.29
N THR A 47 14.36 -6.69 14.97
CA THR A 47 15.40 -7.22 15.85
C THR A 47 16.22 -6.14 16.55
N LYS A 48 16.31 -4.96 15.94
CA LYS A 48 17.16 -3.86 16.41
C LYS A 48 16.37 -2.68 16.98
N TYR A 49 15.32 -2.22 16.29
CA TYR A 49 14.63 -0.98 16.64
C TYR A 49 13.32 -1.19 17.39
N ILE A 50 12.48 -2.15 16.97
CA ILE A 50 11.20 -2.49 17.62
C ILE A 50 11.16 -3.98 17.90
N VAL A 51 11.52 -4.38 19.11
CA VAL A 51 11.73 -5.78 19.48
C VAL A 51 10.51 -6.33 20.21
N LEU A 52 10.12 -7.57 19.92
CA LEU A 52 9.10 -8.28 20.67
C LEU A 52 9.68 -8.82 21.99
N GLU A 53 9.31 -8.21 23.12
CA GLU A 53 9.74 -8.61 24.46
C GLU A 53 8.52 -8.87 25.34
N ASN A 54 8.47 -10.04 25.99
CA ASN A 54 7.38 -10.43 26.88
C ASN A 54 5.97 -10.29 26.25
N GLY A 55 5.86 -10.55 24.94
CA GLY A 55 4.60 -10.46 24.21
C GLY A 55 4.18 -9.04 23.80
N SER A 56 5.06 -8.05 23.94
CA SER A 56 4.82 -6.68 23.50
C SER A 56 6.00 -6.14 22.69
N PHE A 57 5.70 -5.38 21.65
CA PHE A 57 6.69 -4.64 20.88
C PHE A 57 7.20 -3.43 21.67
N VAL A 58 8.50 -3.40 21.92
CA VAL A 58 9.23 -2.39 22.68
C VAL A 58 10.23 -1.69 21.77
N VAL A 59 10.25 -0.35 21.82
CA VAL A 59 11.20 0.47 21.05
C VAL A 59 12.56 0.50 21.76
N LYS A 60 13.64 0.40 20.97
CA LYS A 60 15.02 0.51 21.43
C LYS A 60 15.59 1.88 21.05
N ASP A 61 15.23 2.90 21.83
CA ASP A 61 15.57 4.31 21.56
C ASP A 61 17.08 4.52 21.38
N ASP A 62 17.91 3.86 22.19
CA ASP A 62 19.37 3.96 22.11
C ASP A 62 19.91 3.54 20.73
N ALA A 63 19.38 2.46 20.15
CA ALA A 63 19.79 1.98 18.83
C ALA A 63 19.36 2.95 17.73
N ILE A 64 18.13 3.48 17.82
CA ILE A 64 17.59 4.47 16.88
C ILE A 64 18.44 5.74 16.88
N ILE A 65 18.82 6.24 18.07
CA ILE A 65 19.69 7.41 18.20
C ILE A 65 21.09 7.12 17.66
N ALA A 66 21.67 5.97 18.00
CA ALA A 66 23.01 5.59 17.59
C ALA A 66 23.15 5.55 16.06
N ASP A 67 22.10 5.12 15.35
CA ASP A 67 22.07 5.04 13.89
C ASP A 67 21.57 6.33 13.21
N GLY A 68 21.32 7.40 13.98
CA GLY A 68 20.99 8.72 13.44
C GLY A 68 19.52 8.93 13.11
N TYR A 69 18.62 8.07 13.58
CA TYR A 69 17.17 8.19 13.37
C TYR A 69 16.44 8.96 14.48
N GLY A 70 17.16 9.71 15.32
CA GLY A 70 16.59 10.43 16.47
C GLY A 70 15.42 11.34 16.11
N ASP A 71 15.47 12.03 14.96
CA ASP A 71 14.39 12.91 14.49
C ASP A 71 13.10 12.17 14.13
N ARG A 72 13.15 10.84 13.98
CA ARG A 72 12.02 9.96 13.67
C ARG A 72 11.57 9.11 14.86
N MET A 73 12.10 9.34 16.06
CA MET A 73 11.81 8.53 17.25
C MET A 73 10.31 8.34 17.50
N GLU A 74 9.53 9.41 17.32
CA GLU A 74 8.08 9.37 17.51
C GLU A 74 7.38 8.36 16.57
N ASP A 75 7.88 8.20 15.34
CA ASP A 75 7.33 7.27 14.36
C ASP A 75 7.53 5.81 14.80
N PHE A 76 8.69 5.49 15.38
CA PHE A 76 8.96 4.15 15.93
C PHE A 76 8.01 3.83 17.10
N HIS A 77 7.78 4.77 18.01
CA HIS A 77 6.81 4.57 19.10
C HIS A 77 5.37 4.43 18.59
N LYS A 78 4.98 5.21 17.58
CA LYS A 78 3.66 5.06 16.94
C LYS A 78 3.51 3.68 16.31
N ALA A 79 4.53 3.19 15.62
CA ALA A 79 4.53 1.85 15.01
C ALA A 79 4.41 0.76 16.09
N ALA A 80 5.26 0.78 17.12
CA ALA A 80 5.21 -0.18 18.23
C ALA A 80 3.84 -0.20 18.92
N LYS A 81 3.26 0.98 19.17
CA LYS A 81 1.90 1.10 19.72
C LYS A 81 0.86 0.47 18.79
N GLY A 82 0.95 0.73 17.49
CA GLY A 82 0.06 0.12 16.50
C GLY A 82 0.12 -1.41 16.50
N PHE A 83 1.33 -1.98 16.52
CA PHE A 83 1.53 -3.42 16.57
C PHE A 83 0.99 -4.05 17.87
N ASN A 84 1.22 -3.42 19.02
CA ASN A 84 0.69 -3.89 20.30
C ASN A 84 -0.84 -3.90 20.31
N VAL A 85 -1.49 -2.87 19.77
CA VAL A 85 -2.95 -2.84 19.63
C VAL A 85 -3.45 -3.98 18.73
N ALA A 86 -2.71 -4.32 17.67
CA ALA A 86 -3.07 -5.44 16.80
C ALA A 86 -2.97 -6.79 17.53
N ILE A 87 -1.89 -7.02 18.29
CA ILE A 87 -1.70 -8.25 19.08
C ILE A 87 -2.77 -8.38 20.17
N GLU A 88 -3.05 -7.32 20.93
CA GLU A 88 -4.08 -7.34 21.98
C GLU A 88 -5.48 -7.68 21.43
N LYS A 89 -5.80 -7.23 20.21
CA LYS A 89 -7.05 -7.59 19.55
C LYS A 89 -7.12 -9.06 19.17
N GLN A 90 -6.00 -9.67 18.78
CA GLN A 90 -5.96 -11.10 18.46
C GLN A 90 -6.11 -12.01 19.70
N HIS A 91 -5.66 -11.56 20.88
CA HIS A 91 -5.75 -12.34 22.12
C HIS A 91 -7.07 -12.16 22.90
N LYS A 92 -8.02 -11.37 22.40
CA LYS A 92 -9.34 -11.15 23.03
C LYS A 92 -10.47 -12.03 22.46
N HIS A 93 -10.14 -13.03 21.64
CA HIS A 93 -11.06 -14.03 21.10
C HIS A 93 -10.77 -15.42 21.67
#